data_AF-A0A830QSL8-F1
#
_entry.id   AF-A0A830QSL8-F1
#
_cell.length_a   1.000
_cell.length_b   1.000
_cell.length_c   1.000
_cell.angle_alpha   90.00
_cell.angle_beta   90.00
_cell.angle_gamma   90.00
#
_symmetry.space_group_name_H-M   'P 1'
#
loop_
_entity.id
_entity.type
_entity.pdbx_description
1 polymer ?
#
loop_
_entity_poly.entity_id
_entity_poly.type
_entity_poly.pdbx_seq_one_letter_code
_entity_poly.pdbx_strand_id
1 'polypeptide(L)'
;MTRDDLRVFQGLEIDFSSIGLEQQDSSPYFCTPMGAEYVGWIGCDGVHFVLLPGDERVFCVDPAMGEVGSYVLPVAEDFHTFLAYLLFCRDANPLSQIWWMEEKQFRDMLAENVSWEGCEEFFARKDQTLATLSRTFGLTSQDPWEMVKALQGAI
;
A
#
# COMPACT_ATOMS: atom_id res chain seq x y z
N MET A 1 -17.38 -4.94 5.85
CA MET A 1 -16.84 -3.57 5.82
C MET A 1 -15.58 -3.54 4.97
N THR A 2 -14.41 -3.96 5.45
CA THR A 2 -13.14 -3.99 4.69
C THR A 2 -13.26 -4.55 3.26
N ARG A 3 -13.93 -5.69 3.08
CA ARG A 3 -14.13 -6.30 1.74
C ARG A 3 -15.14 -5.56 0.86
N ASP A 4 -16.14 -4.93 1.46
CA ASP A 4 -17.10 -4.10 0.73
C ASP A 4 -16.42 -2.79 0.28
N ASP A 5 -15.62 -2.21 1.18
CA ASP A 5 -14.80 -1.03 0.91
C ASP A 5 -13.73 -1.32 -0.14
N LEU A 6 -13.11 -2.51 -0.13
CA LEU A 6 -12.18 -2.94 -1.17
C LEU A 6 -12.86 -3.01 -2.54
N ARG A 7 -14.09 -3.54 -2.63
CA ARG A 7 -14.83 -3.57 -3.92
C ARG A 7 -15.19 -2.17 -4.38
N VAL A 8 -15.56 -1.27 -3.47
CA VAL A 8 -15.79 0.15 -3.80
C VAL A 8 -14.50 0.76 -4.33
N PHE A 9 -13.37 0.54 -3.64
CA PHE A 9 -12.06 1.03 -4.04
C PHE A 9 -11.68 0.57 -5.45
N GLN A 10 -11.75 -0.73 -5.73
CA GLN A 10 -11.44 -1.31 -7.04
C GLN A 10 -12.36 -0.81 -8.16
N GLY A 11 -13.58 -0.38 -7.82
CA GLY A 11 -14.54 0.20 -8.75
C GLY A 11 -14.35 1.69 -9.03
N LEU A 12 -13.39 2.37 -8.39
CA LEU A 12 -13.13 3.79 -8.61
C LEU A 12 -12.42 4.03 -9.94
N GLU A 13 -12.87 5.05 -10.68
CA GLU A 13 -12.18 5.54 -11.88
C GLU A 13 -11.07 6.53 -11.49
N ILE A 14 -9.99 5.99 -10.92
CA ILE A 14 -8.80 6.74 -10.48
C ILE A 14 -7.53 6.19 -11.12
N ASP A 15 -6.47 7.00 -11.13
CA ASP A 15 -5.15 6.57 -11.60
C ASP A 15 -4.43 5.79 -10.49
N PHE A 16 -4.72 4.50 -10.38
CA PHE A 16 -4.08 3.62 -9.39
C PHE A 16 -2.56 3.52 -9.56
N SER A 17 -2.06 3.62 -10.80
CA SER A 17 -0.61 3.58 -11.06
C SER A 17 0.10 4.78 -10.43
N SER A 18 -0.58 5.93 -10.39
CA SER A 18 -0.03 7.13 -9.75
C SER A 18 0.24 6.97 -8.25
N ILE A 19 -0.40 6.01 -7.56
CA ILE A 19 -0.27 5.80 -6.11
C ILE A 19 0.37 4.44 -5.76
N GLY A 20 0.96 3.74 -6.73
CA GLY A 20 1.61 2.45 -6.52
C GLY A 20 0.63 1.31 -6.17
N LEU A 21 -0.60 1.36 -6.68
CA LEU A 21 -1.61 0.31 -6.45
C LEU A 21 -2.23 -0.15 -7.76
N GLU A 22 -1.41 -0.33 -8.79
CA GLU A 22 -1.84 -0.81 -10.11
C GLU A 22 -2.78 -2.00 -9.99
N GLN A 23 -3.87 -1.97 -10.75
CA GLN A 23 -4.82 -3.08 -10.81
C GLN A 23 -4.37 -3.99 -11.96
N GLN A 24 -3.62 -5.03 -11.63
CA GLN A 24 -3.13 -6.02 -12.61
C GLN A 24 -3.87 -7.34 -12.46
N ASP A 25 -4.07 -8.04 -13.57
CA ASP A 25 -4.57 -9.41 -13.60
C ASP A 25 -3.35 -10.35 -13.63
N SER A 26 -2.65 -10.46 -12.51
CA SER A 26 -1.41 -11.23 -12.40
C SER A 26 -1.65 -12.58 -11.72
N SER A 27 -0.98 -13.62 -12.22
CA SER A 27 -0.92 -14.92 -11.54
C SER A 27 -0.32 -14.78 -10.13
N PRO A 28 -0.77 -15.58 -9.15
CA PRO A 28 -0.17 -15.58 -7.81
C PRO A 28 1.32 -15.93 -7.87
N TYR A 29 2.11 -15.25 -7.05
CA TYR A 29 3.54 -15.56 -6.85
C TYR A 29 3.69 -16.77 -5.93
N PHE A 30 4.88 -17.38 -5.91
CA PHE A 30 5.15 -18.58 -5.10
C PHE A 30 4.87 -18.38 -3.60
N CYS A 31 4.96 -17.14 -3.11
CA CYS A 31 4.72 -16.74 -1.73
C CYS A 31 3.36 -16.07 -1.50
N THR A 32 2.52 -15.90 -2.54
CA THR A 32 1.19 -15.32 -2.38
C THR A 32 0.29 -16.31 -1.62
N PRO A 33 -0.32 -15.90 -0.50
CA PRO A 33 -1.20 -16.78 0.27
C PRO A 33 -2.43 -17.23 -0.52
N MET A 34 -2.84 -18.49 -0.32
CA MET A 34 -4.01 -19.06 -0.98
C MET A 34 -5.31 -18.37 -0.54
N GLY A 35 -6.13 -17.99 -1.53
CA GLY A 35 -7.42 -17.33 -1.29
C GLY A 35 -7.30 -15.84 -0.94
N ALA A 36 -6.10 -15.25 -1.06
CA ALA A 36 -5.89 -13.82 -0.85
C ALA A 36 -6.72 -12.97 -1.84
N GLU A 37 -7.28 -11.86 -1.33
CA GLU A 37 -7.96 -10.85 -2.12
C GLU A 37 -6.98 -9.69 -2.39
N TYR A 38 -6.76 -9.35 -3.66
CA TYR A 38 -5.76 -8.36 -4.04
C TYR A 38 -6.25 -6.93 -3.83
N VAL A 39 -5.39 -6.12 -3.22
CA VAL A 39 -5.60 -4.67 -3.06
C VAL A 39 -4.98 -3.91 -4.24
N GLY A 40 -3.76 -4.27 -4.63
CA GLY A 40 -3.04 -3.64 -5.75
C GLY A 40 -1.57 -4.04 -5.78
N TRP A 41 -0.89 -3.65 -6.86
CA TRP A 41 0.53 -3.93 -7.10
C TRP A 41 1.35 -2.65 -7.14
N ILE A 42 2.59 -2.71 -6.65
CA ILE A 42 3.57 -1.63 -6.82
C ILE A 42 3.97 -1.47 -8.29
N GLY A 43 3.79 -2.51 -9.11
CA GLY A 43 4.18 -2.53 -10.53
C GLY A 43 5.62 -2.99 -10.77
N CYS A 44 6.41 -3.23 -9.70
CA CYS A 44 7.78 -3.73 -9.77
C CYS A 44 7.95 -5.01 -8.95
N ASP A 45 8.77 -5.93 -9.44
CA ASP A 45 9.26 -7.13 -8.75
C ASP A 45 8.20 -8.08 -8.15
N GLY A 46 6.93 -7.91 -8.55
CA GLY A 46 5.82 -8.68 -8.05
C GLY A 46 5.34 -8.30 -6.65
N VAL A 47 5.78 -7.16 -6.11
CA VAL A 47 5.34 -6.68 -4.79
C VAL A 47 3.87 -6.25 -4.87
N HIS A 48 3.04 -6.78 -3.97
CA HIS A 48 1.60 -6.56 -3.97
C HIS A 48 0.98 -6.58 -2.57
N PHE A 49 -0.19 -5.97 -2.45
CA PHE A 49 -0.94 -5.92 -1.20
C PHE A 49 -2.18 -6.81 -1.27
N VAL A 50 -2.49 -7.50 -0.17
CA VAL A 50 -3.61 -8.44 -0.10
C VAL A 50 -4.34 -8.40 1.24
N LEU A 51 -5.59 -8.83 1.23
CA LEU A 51 -6.33 -9.27 2.42
C LEU A 51 -6.35 -10.81 2.46
N LEU A 52 -6.14 -11.39 3.64
CA LEU A 52 -6.21 -12.85 3.83
C LEU A 52 -7.63 -13.29 4.22
N PRO A 53 -8.06 -14.51 3.85
CA PRO A 53 -9.35 -15.05 4.26
C PRO A 53 -9.54 -15.03 5.79
N GLY A 54 -10.58 -14.36 6.26
CA GLY A 54 -10.89 -14.26 7.70
C GLY A 54 -10.01 -13.30 8.49
N ASP A 55 -9.07 -12.62 7.83
CA ASP A 55 -8.32 -11.49 8.38
C ASP A 55 -8.86 -10.17 7.79
N GLU A 56 -8.73 -9.10 8.57
CA GLU A 56 -9.09 -7.75 8.15
C GLU A 56 -7.85 -6.92 7.82
N ARG A 57 -6.67 -7.34 8.29
CA ARG A 57 -5.39 -6.68 8.05
C ARG A 57 -5.01 -6.73 6.57
N VAL A 58 -4.33 -5.68 6.14
CA VAL A 58 -3.66 -5.64 4.83
C VAL A 58 -2.24 -6.13 4.98
N PHE A 59 -1.83 -7.02 4.09
CA PHE A 59 -0.49 -7.61 4.05
C PHE A 59 0.23 -7.16 2.78
N CYS A 60 1.50 -6.83 2.91
CA CYS A 60 2.43 -6.73 1.80
C CYS A 60 3.02 -8.11 1.53
N VAL A 61 2.97 -8.55 0.27
CA VAL A 61 3.64 -9.72 -0.25
C VAL A 61 4.83 -9.23 -1.07
N ASP A 62 6.04 -9.61 -0.68
CA ASP A 62 7.29 -9.20 -1.32
C ASP A 62 8.09 -10.42 -1.79
N PRO A 63 7.94 -10.85 -3.05
CA PRO A 63 8.67 -11.99 -3.60
C PRO A 63 10.17 -11.76 -3.81
N ALA A 64 10.63 -10.50 -3.80
CA ALA A 64 11.95 -10.12 -4.30
C ALA A 64 12.95 -9.82 -3.18
N MET A 65 12.53 -9.09 -2.16
CA MET A 65 13.35 -8.75 -0.99
C MET A 65 12.98 -9.58 0.24
N GLY A 66 11.83 -10.26 0.22
CA GLY A 66 11.42 -11.15 1.30
C GLY A 66 12.36 -12.35 1.45
N GLU A 67 12.45 -12.86 2.68
CA GLU A 67 13.09 -14.12 3.02
C GLU A 67 12.05 -15.11 3.56
N VAL A 68 12.45 -16.37 3.76
CA VAL A 68 11.57 -17.38 4.38
C VAL A 68 11.12 -16.88 5.76
N GLY A 69 9.81 -16.59 5.87
CA GLY A 69 9.21 -16.04 7.09
C GLY A 69 8.90 -14.53 7.03
N SER A 70 9.42 -13.80 6.04
CA SER A 70 9.17 -12.36 5.85
C SER A 70 8.57 -12.00 4.49
N TYR A 71 8.27 -12.98 3.63
CA TYR A 71 7.60 -12.74 2.35
C TYR A 71 6.23 -12.06 2.47
N VAL A 72 5.53 -12.24 3.59
CA VAL A 72 4.18 -11.73 3.79
C VAL A 72 4.10 -11.06 5.15
N LEU A 73 4.03 -9.74 5.17
CA LEU A 73 4.04 -8.94 6.40
C LEU A 73 2.82 -8.02 6.46
N PRO A 74 2.16 -7.90 7.62
CA PRO A 74 1.09 -6.93 7.82
C PRO A 74 1.62 -5.50 7.70
N VAL A 75 0.83 -4.65 7.07
CA VAL A 75 1.11 -3.22 6.87
C VAL A 75 -0.04 -2.31 7.29
N ALA A 76 -1.18 -2.88 7.68
CA ALA A 76 -2.26 -2.15 8.33
C ALA A 76 -3.21 -3.10 9.06
N GLU A 77 -3.88 -2.57 10.07
CA GLU A 77 -4.88 -3.24 10.91
C GLU A 77 -6.15 -3.57 10.12
N ASP A 78 -6.51 -2.69 9.19
CA ASP A 78 -7.63 -2.85 8.28
C ASP A 78 -7.42 -2.04 6.97
N PHE A 79 -8.36 -2.17 6.04
CA PHE A 79 -8.26 -1.50 4.74
C PHE A 79 -8.39 0.03 4.82
N HIS A 80 -9.21 0.57 5.74
CA HIS A 80 -9.30 2.02 5.91
C HIS A 80 -8.00 2.61 6.45
N THR A 81 -7.38 1.92 7.40
CA THR A 81 -6.10 2.30 7.99
C THR A 81 -5.01 2.22 6.95
N PHE A 82 -5.01 1.18 6.10
CA PHE A 82 -4.12 1.11 4.94
C PHE A 82 -4.26 2.33 4.01
N LEU A 83 -5.49 2.72 3.67
CA LEU A 83 -5.73 3.92 2.85
C LEU A 83 -5.31 5.21 3.57
N ALA A 84 -5.47 5.32 4.88
CA ALA A 84 -4.98 6.47 5.66
C ALA A 84 -3.45 6.56 5.65
N TYR A 85 -2.76 5.43 5.74
CA TYR A 85 -1.30 5.34 5.60
C TYR A 85 -0.84 5.67 4.18
N LEU A 86 -1.56 5.20 3.16
CA LEU A 86 -1.32 5.57 1.77
C LEU A 86 -1.45 7.09 1.55
N LEU A 87 -2.45 7.74 2.14
CA LEU A 87 -2.61 9.20 2.06
C LEU A 87 -1.43 9.95 2.68
N PHE A 88 -0.85 9.42 3.77
CA PHE A 88 0.34 10.00 4.38
C PHE A 88 1.58 9.82 3.51
N CYS A 89 1.79 8.61 3.00
CA CYS A 89 2.95 8.27 2.16
C CYS A 89 2.84 8.84 0.73
N ARG A 90 1.62 9.15 0.27
CA ARG A 90 1.27 9.55 -1.11
C ARG A 90 1.60 8.51 -2.18
N ASP A 91 2.01 7.32 -1.76
CA ASP A 91 2.42 6.19 -2.57
C ASP A 91 2.42 4.93 -1.71
N ALA A 92 2.16 3.75 -2.28
CA ALA A 92 2.15 2.50 -1.53
C ALA A 92 3.57 1.92 -1.35
N ASN A 93 4.54 2.29 -2.18
CA ASN A 93 5.91 1.76 -2.12
C ASN A 93 6.60 2.01 -0.75
N PRO A 94 6.41 3.17 -0.09
CA PRO A 94 6.91 3.34 1.27
C PRO A 94 6.41 2.29 2.26
N LEU A 95 5.17 1.80 2.13
CA LEU A 95 4.59 0.81 3.03
C LEU A 95 5.20 -0.58 2.87
N SER A 96 5.59 -0.96 1.65
CA SER A 96 6.25 -2.25 1.40
C SER A 96 7.68 -2.31 1.96
N GLN A 97 8.32 -1.16 2.18
CA GLN A 97 9.73 -1.08 2.60
C GLN A 97 9.93 -0.88 4.10
N ILE A 98 8.87 -0.63 4.88
CA ILE A 98 8.99 -0.36 6.33
C ILE A 98 9.75 -1.46 7.07
N TRP A 99 9.58 -2.73 6.68
CA TRP A 99 10.09 -3.87 7.46
C TRP A 99 11.60 -3.83 7.70
N TRP A 100 12.39 -3.45 6.70
CA TRP A 100 13.86 -3.43 6.78
C TRP A 100 14.46 -2.04 7.04
N MET A 101 13.70 -0.97 6.81
CA MET A 101 14.19 0.40 6.98
C MET A 101 14.33 0.80 8.45
N GLU A 102 15.21 1.76 8.70
CA GLU A 102 15.23 2.63 9.88
C GLU A 102 14.35 3.86 9.64
N GLU A 103 13.88 4.52 10.71
CA GLU A 103 12.90 5.61 10.59
C GLU A 103 13.42 6.74 9.69
N LYS A 104 14.70 7.10 9.87
CA LYS A 104 15.33 8.13 9.06
C LYS A 104 15.24 7.80 7.56
N GLN A 105 15.49 6.55 7.17
CA GLN A 105 15.44 6.14 5.75
C GLN A 105 14.02 6.26 5.20
N PHE A 106 13.02 5.89 5.99
CA PHE A 106 11.62 6.04 5.63
C PHE A 106 11.24 7.52 5.45
N ARG A 107 11.63 8.40 6.39
CA ARG A 107 11.37 9.85 6.27
C ARG A 107 12.07 10.47 5.06
N ASP A 108 13.32 10.09 4.81
CA ASP A 108 14.08 10.58 3.65
C ASP A 108 13.38 10.18 2.33
N MET A 109 12.94 8.92 2.22
CA MET A 109 12.19 8.43 1.05
C MET A 109 10.86 9.18 0.82
N LEU A 110 10.15 9.57 1.89
CA LEU A 110 8.94 10.38 1.76
C LEU A 110 9.24 11.79 1.24
N ALA A 111 10.34 12.39 1.69
CA ALA A 111 10.75 13.74 1.26
C ALA A 111 11.15 13.80 -0.22
N GLU A 112 11.73 12.72 -0.75
CA GLU A 112 12.09 12.60 -2.17
C GLU A 112 10.85 12.47 -3.08
N ASN A 113 9.72 12.01 -2.54
CA ASN A 113 8.46 11.77 -3.28
C ASN A 113 7.50 12.97 -3.35
N VAL A 114 8.00 14.19 -3.17
CA VAL A 114 7.16 15.41 -3.10
C VAL A 114 6.98 16.09 -4.46
N SER A 115 8.07 16.27 -5.22
CA SER A 115 8.04 16.86 -6.56
C SER A 115 9.40 16.74 -7.23
N TRP A 116 9.43 16.61 -8.55
CA TRP A 116 10.65 16.84 -9.35
C TRP A 116 10.30 17.52 -10.68
N GLU A 117 11.29 18.18 -11.28
CA GLU A 117 11.12 19.01 -12.47
C GLU A 117 10.58 18.20 -13.67
N GLY A 118 9.52 18.71 -14.31
CA GLY A 118 8.91 18.10 -15.50
C GLY A 118 7.90 16.98 -15.22
N CYS A 119 7.46 16.80 -13.97
CA CYS A 119 6.44 15.82 -13.57
C CYS A 119 5.21 16.43 -12.92
N GLU A 120 4.94 17.71 -13.16
CA GLU A 120 3.81 18.46 -12.60
C GLU A 120 2.47 17.79 -12.92
N GLU A 121 2.29 17.30 -14.15
CA GLU A 121 1.07 16.58 -14.54
C GLU A 121 0.89 15.25 -13.80
N PHE A 122 1.99 14.54 -13.53
CA PHE A 122 1.94 13.30 -12.76
C PHE A 122 1.52 13.57 -11.32
N PHE A 123 2.12 14.58 -10.67
CA PHE A 123 1.74 14.96 -9.31
C PHE A 123 0.32 15.49 -9.22
N ALA A 124 -0.17 16.23 -10.23
CA ALA A 124 -1.56 16.65 -10.28
C ALA A 124 -2.55 15.47 -10.36
N ARG A 125 -2.23 14.43 -11.15
CA ARG A 125 -3.03 13.18 -11.19
C ARG A 125 -2.98 12.44 -9.86
N LYS A 126 -1.79 12.30 -9.26
CA LYS A 126 -1.60 11.71 -7.93
C LYS A 126 -2.45 12.44 -6.88
N ASP A 127 -2.41 13.77 -6.84
CA ASP A 127 -3.20 14.58 -5.92
C ASP A 127 -4.71 14.41 -6.12
N GLN A 128 -5.17 14.34 -7.38
CA GLN A 128 -6.57 14.09 -7.69
C GLN A 128 -7.02 12.70 -7.20
N THR A 129 -6.20 11.68 -7.40
CA THR A 129 -6.44 10.32 -6.93
C THR A 129 -6.54 10.28 -5.40
N LEU A 130 -5.55 10.83 -4.70
CA LEU A 130 -5.52 10.86 -3.23
C LEU A 130 -6.71 11.66 -2.65
N ALA A 131 -7.07 12.79 -3.26
CA ALA A 131 -8.23 13.58 -2.84
C ALA A 131 -9.55 12.82 -3.05
N THR A 132 -9.66 12.03 -4.12
CA THR A 132 -10.82 11.18 -4.37
C THR A 132 -10.93 10.10 -3.30
N LEU A 133 -9.82 9.43 -2.96
CA LEU A 133 -9.78 8.42 -1.90
C LEU A 133 -10.19 9.00 -0.54
N SER A 134 -9.59 10.12 -0.15
CA SER A 134 -9.91 10.79 1.12
C SER A 134 -11.40 11.14 1.22
N ARG A 135 -12.01 11.64 0.13
CA ARG A 135 -13.44 11.99 0.10
C ARG A 135 -14.34 10.76 0.13
N THR A 136 -14.06 9.75 -0.68
CA THR A 136 -14.90 8.55 -0.82
C THR A 136 -15.01 7.79 0.49
N PHE A 137 -13.90 7.65 1.21
CA PHE A 137 -13.82 6.87 2.44
C PHE A 137 -13.85 7.72 3.72
N GLY A 138 -13.91 9.06 3.61
CA GLY A 138 -13.94 9.96 4.75
C GLY A 138 -12.66 9.92 5.60
N LEU A 139 -11.50 9.76 4.96
CA LEU A 139 -10.23 9.49 5.62
C LEU A 139 -9.35 10.74 5.76
N THR A 140 -8.59 10.78 6.85
CA THR A 140 -7.44 11.68 7.03
C THR A 140 -6.14 10.87 7.01
N SER A 141 -5.05 11.46 6.52
CA SER A 141 -3.75 10.81 6.52
C SER A 141 -3.29 10.46 7.94
N GLN A 142 -2.59 9.33 8.08
CA GLN A 142 -2.03 8.85 9.33
C GLN A 142 -0.61 8.33 9.10
N ASP A 143 0.30 8.64 10.02
CA ASP A 143 1.69 8.19 9.92
C ASP A 143 1.79 6.67 10.21
N PRO A 144 2.24 5.84 9.26
CA PRO A 144 2.27 4.39 9.45
C PRO A 144 3.41 3.89 10.32
N TRP A 145 4.47 4.68 10.52
CA TRP A 145 5.77 4.14 10.93
C TRP A 145 5.72 3.24 12.17
N GLU A 146 5.26 3.80 13.30
CA GLU A 146 5.20 3.10 14.59
C GLU A 146 4.23 1.91 14.56
N MET A 147 3.05 2.11 13.98
CA MET A 147 2.00 1.09 13.95
C MET A 147 2.40 -0.10 13.09
N VAL A 148 2.99 0.14 11.92
CA VAL A 148 3.45 -0.92 11.03
C VAL A 148 4.63 -1.67 11.63
N LYS A 149 5.61 -0.97 12.23
CA LYS A 149 6.70 -1.64 12.96
C LYS A 149 6.19 -2.50 14.11
N ALA A 150 5.19 -2.02 14.86
CA ALA A 150 4.55 -2.80 15.92
C ALA A 150 3.83 -4.05 15.38
N LEU A 151 3.09 -3.92 14.28
CA LEU A 151 2.43 -5.06 13.60
C LEU A 151 3.44 -6.10 13.13
N GLN A 152 4.60 -5.66 12.63
CA GLN A 152 5.65 -6.53 12.10
C GLN A 152 6.50 -7.18 13.20
N GLY A 153 6.67 -6.51 14.35
CA GLY A 153 7.39 -7.05 15.51
C GLY A 153 6.58 -8.05 16.34
N ALA A 154 5.27 -8.19 16.09
CA ALA A 154 4.38 -9.10 16.82
C ALA A 154 4.24 -10.50 16.16
N ILE A 155 5.04 -10.79 15.13
CA ILE A 155 4.95 -12.00 14.28
C ILE A 155 5.94 -13.06 14.75
#